data_AF-R5YUY5-F1
#
_entry.id   AF-R5YUY5-F1
#
_cell.length_a   1.000
_cell.length_b   1.000
_cell.length_c   1.000
_cell.angle_alpha   90.00
_cell.angle_beta   90.00
_cell.angle_gamma   90.00
#
_symmetry.space_group_name_H-M   'P 1'
#
loop_
_entity.id
_entity.type
_entity.pdbx_description
1 polymer ?
#
loop_
_entity_poly.entity_id
_entity_poly.type
_entity_poly.pdbx_seq_one_letter_code
_entity_poly.pdbx_strand_id
1 'polypeptide(L)'
;MEELSSIERCPYTLDELNMMIQDVDERMEEVRVGIEQYSHQIEDLQEQLDIRDEKEQQLDICRREQEQEGHHYEVLALTQSFLQTAKEQFSARYLGPIENGFGKYYELLTGDHSGDWMVDANIAVQMKEQGEMRETKWLSAGYQDLLGICMRLALVDAMYPDEKPFLVLDDPFVNLDEEKVVYDQGI
;
A
#
# COMPACT_ATOMS: atom_id res chain seq x y z
N MET A 1 -3.32 51.57 98.94
CA MET A 1 -4.39 52.31 98.24
C MET A 1 -3.69 53.39 97.44
N GLU A 2 -4.22 53.66 96.24
CA GLU A 2 -3.64 54.46 95.16
C GLU A 2 -2.57 53.70 94.34
N GLU A 3 -2.71 53.48 93.04
CA GLU A 3 -3.83 53.70 92.13
C GLU A 3 -3.52 52.86 90.88
N LEU A 4 -4.32 51.82 90.61
CA LEU A 4 -4.36 51.19 89.31
C LEU A 4 -4.97 52.19 88.34
N SER A 5 -4.18 52.89 87.52
CA SER A 5 -4.59 53.27 86.16
C SER A 5 -3.46 53.96 85.39
N SER A 6 -2.69 53.16 84.66
CA SER A 6 -2.20 53.63 83.36
C SER A 6 -2.83 52.73 82.32
N ILE A 7 -4.16 52.85 82.21
CA ILE A 7 -4.88 52.32 81.05
C ILE A 7 -4.48 53.26 79.91
N GLU A 8 -3.57 52.81 79.06
CA GLU A 8 -3.28 53.46 77.78
C GLU A 8 -4.64 53.70 77.09
N ARG A 9 -5.05 54.97 77.02
CA ARG A 9 -6.33 55.32 76.41
C ARG A 9 -6.19 55.07 74.92
N CYS A 10 -7.03 54.19 74.40
CA CYS A 10 -7.14 53.95 72.98
C CYS A 10 -7.30 55.30 72.25
N PRO A 11 -6.42 55.64 71.29
CA PRO A 11 -6.44 56.93 70.61
C PRO A 11 -7.60 57.09 69.63
N TYR A 12 -8.42 56.05 69.45
CA TYR A 12 -9.54 56.00 68.53
C TYR A 12 -10.86 55.91 69.29
N THR A 13 -11.87 56.60 68.76
CA THR A 13 -13.24 56.47 69.22
C THR A 13 -13.83 55.11 68.82
N LEU A 14 -14.85 54.66 69.54
CA LEU A 14 -15.54 53.39 69.23
C LEU A 14 -16.08 53.36 67.79
N ASP A 15 -16.54 54.52 67.29
CA ASP A 15 -17.05 54.66 65.93
C ASP A 15 -15.93 54.56 64.88
N GLU A 16 -14.76 55.15 65.13
CA GLU A 16 -13.58 55.01 64.24
C GLU A 16 -13.08 53.56 64.19
N LEU A 17 -13.06 52.86 65.33
CA LEU A 17 -12.73 51.44 65.39
C LEU A 17 -13.72 50.58 64.61
N ASN A 18 -15.02 50.85 64.73
CA ASN A 18 -16.06 50.14 63.96
C ASN A 18 -15.93 50.40 62.46
N MET A 19 -15.63 51.62 62.04
CA MET A 19 -15.35 51.93 60.63
C MET A 19 -14.10 51.19 60.11
N MET A 20 -13.03 51.12 60.90
CA MET A 20 -11.82 50.37 60.53
C MET A 20 -12.09 48.86 60.45
N ILE A 21 -12.89 48.30 61.35
CA ILE A 21 -13.31 46.89 61.30
C ILE A 21 -14.10 46.63 60.01
N GLN A 22 -15.04 47.50 59.67
CA GLN A 22 -15.85 47.34 58.46
C GLN A 22 -15.00 47.41 57.18
N ASP A 23 -14.03 48.35 57.07
CA ASP A 23 -13.11 48.43 55.94
C ASP A 23 -12.26 47.16 55.80
N VAL A 24 -11.76 46.64 56.93
CA VAL A 24 -10.97 45.41 56.95
C VAL A 24 -11.83 44.20 56.57
N ASP A 25 -13.08 44.13 57.02
CA ASP A 25 -14.02 43.06 56.65
C ASP A 25 -14.37 43.11 55.15
N GLU A 26 -14.63 44.30 54.60
CA GLU A 26 -14.90 44.47 53.16
C GLU A 26 -13.68 44.03 52.32
N ARG A 27 -12.47 44.44 52.71
CA ARG A 27 -11.24 44.03 52.03
C ARG A 27 -10.94 42.54 52.19
N MET A 28 -11.27 41.94 53.35
CA MET A 28 -11.15 40.49 53.53
C MET A 28 -12.10 39.73 52.61
N GLU A 29 -13.31 40.23 52.43
CA GLU A 29 -14.30 39.61 51.54
C GLU A 29 -13.87 39.74 50.07
N GLU A 30 -13.37 40.89 49.63
CA GLU A 30 -12.78 41.06 48.29
C GLU A 30 -11.64 40.07 48.03
N VAL A 31 -10.74 39.90 49.00
CA VAL A 31 -9.62 38.95 48.88
C VAL A 31 -10.14 37.51 48.82
N ARG A 32 -11.17 37.15 49.60
CA ARG A 32 -11.77 35.81 49.56
C ARG A 32 -12.39 35.51 48.19
N VAL A 33 -13.17 36.44 47.65
CA VAL A 33 -13.76 36.30 46.30
C VAL A 33 -12.66 36.17 45.25
N GLY A 34 -11.58 36.94 45.36
CA GLY A 34 -10.43 36.82 44.47
C GLY A 34 -9.76 35.44 44.55
N ILE A 35 -9.59 34.89 45.76
CA ILE A 35 -9.03 33.54 45.96
C ILE A 35 -9.91 32.46 45.31
N GLU A 36 -11.24 32.58 45.42
CA GLU A 36 -12.17 31.63 44.81
C GLU A 36 -12.09 31.69 43.28
N GLN A 37 -12.03 32.90 42.70
CA GLN A 37 -11.84 33.08 41.26
C GLN A 37 -10.53 32.49 40.74
N TYR A 38 -9.41 32.72 41.46
CA TYR A 38 -8.12 32.14 41.08
C TYR A 38 -8.12 30.62 41.24
N SER A 39 -8.81 30.08 42.24
CA SER A 39 -8.96 28.63 42.41
C SER A 39 -9.65 28.00 41.19
N HIS A 40 -10.75 28.58 40.72
CA HIS A 40 -11.42 28.11 39.51
C HIS A 40 -10.57 28.25 38.25
N GLN A 41 -9.82 29.35 38.09
CA GLN A 41 -8.90 29.47 36.95
C GLN A 41 -7.80 28.41 36.98
N ILE A 42 -7.33 28.02 38.16
CA ILE A 42 -6.35 26.94 38.30
C ILE A 42 -6.96 25.60 37.91
N GLU A 43 -8.20 25.31 38.32
CA GLU A 43 -8.92 24.09 37.93
C GLU A 43 -9.10 24.01 36.40
N ASP A 44 -9.55 25.10 35.77
CA ASP A 44 -9.71 25.18 34.31
C ASP A 44 -8.38 24.96 33.57
N LEU A 45 -7.29 25.54 34.08
CA LEU A 45 -5.95 25.36 33.49
C LEU A 45 -5.42 23.95 33.67
N GLN A 46 -5.74 23.29 34.79
CA GLN A 46 -5.38 21.89 35.01
C GLN A 46 -6.11 20.97 34.03
N GLU A 47 -7.41 21.18 33.81
CA GLU A 47 -8.17 20.42 32.81
C GLU A 47 -7.59 20.62 31.40
N GLN A 48 -7.19 21.85 31.04
CA GLN A 48 -6.54 22.12 29.76
C GLN A 48 -5.18 21.43 29.62
N LEU A 49 -4.41 21.32 30.70
CA LEU A 49 -3.14 20.59 30.70
C LEU A 49 -3.38 19.09 30.48
N ASP A 50 -4.36 18.50 31.16
CA ASP A 50 -4.70 17.09 30.98
C ASP A 50 -5.11 16.78 29.54
N ILE A 51 -5.93 17.65 28.93
CA ILE A 51 -6.32 17.52 27.52
C ILE A 51 -5.09 17.63 26.60
N ARG A 52 -4.18 18.56 26.89
CA ARG A 52 -2.97 18.74 26.08
C ARG A 52 -2.07 17.52 26.16
N ASP A 53 -1.88 16.94 27.34
CA ASP A 53 -1.07 15.74 27.54
C ASP A 53 -1.69 14.54 26.81
N GLU A 54 -3.02 14.39 26.83
CA GLU A 54 -3.70 13.35 26.07
C GLU A 54 -3.46 13.53 24.55
N LYS A 55 -3.52 14.76 24.05
CA LYS A 55 -3.27 15.07 22.63
C LYS A 55 -1.82 14.82 22.23
N GLU A 56 -0.86 15.14 23.09
CA GLU A 56 0.55 14.82 22.85
C GLU A 56 0.78 13.31 22.74
N GLN A 57 0.15 12.51 23.62
CA GLN A 57 0.23 11.05 23.55
C GLN A 57 -0.39 10.49 22.25
N GLN A 58 -1.56 11.00 21.84
CA GLN A 58 -2.21 10.61 20.58
C GLN A 58 -1.34 10.93 19.37
N LEU A 59 -0.68 12.09 19.38
CA LEU A 59 0.21 12.54 18.31
C LEU A 59 1.45 11.65 18.20
N ASP A 60 2.03 11.24 19.33
CA ASP A 60 3.17 10.33 19.35
C ASP A 60 2.83 8.92 18.85
N ILE A 61 1.63 8.42 19.14
CA ILE A 61 1.15 7.15 18.58
C ILE A 61 1.00 7.27 17.06
N CYS A 62 0.34 8.33 16.58
CA CYS A 62 0.12 8.54 15.16
C CYS A 62 1.44 8.69 14.38
N ARG A 63 2.44 9.36 14.97
CA ARG A 63 3.78 9.46 14.37
C ARG A 63 4.46 8.10 14.22
N ARG A 64 4.37 7.24 15.24
CA ARG A 64 4.94 5.89 15.19
C ARG A 64 4.24 5.03 14.13
N GLU A 65 2.92 5.12 14.03
CA GLU A 65 2.15 4.43 12.97
C GLU A 65 2.54 4.94 11.59
N GLN A 66 2.68 6.25 11.41
CA GLN A 66 3.11 6.85 10.14
C GLN A 66 4.50 6.38 9.72
N GLU A 67 5.44 6.28 10.66
CA GLU A 67 6.80 5.79 10.39
C GLU A 67 6.78 4.31 9.97
N GLN A 68 5.99 3.47 10.64
CA GLN A 68 5.83 2.06 10.29
C GLN A 68 5.21 1.88 8.89
N GLU A 69 4.12 2.60 8.61
CA GLU A 69 3.46 2.56 7.30
C GLU A 69 4.37 3.13 6.19
N GLY A 70 5.15 4.17 6.49
CA GLY A 70 6.15 4.72 5.59
C GLY A 70 7.20 3.68 5.19
N HIS A 71 7.72 2.93 6.17
CA HIS A 71 8.65 1.85 5.89
C HIS A 71 8.02 0.72 5.06
N HIS A 72 6.76 0.35 5.36
CA HIS A 72 6.05 -0.66 4.60
C HIS A 72 5.86 -0.24 3.13
N TYR A 73 5.49 1.03 2.91
CA TYR A 73 5.38 1.61 1.58
C TYR A 73 6.70 1.58 0.81
N GLU A 74 7.82 1.94 1.43
CA GLU A 74 9.14 1.90 0.79
C GLU A 74 9.53 0.50 0.33
N VAL A 75 9.32 -0.50 1.19
CA VAL A 75 9.60 -1.91 0.86
C VAL A 75 8.72 -2.38 -0.30
N LEU A 76 7.44 -2.02 -0.31
CA LEU A 76 6.52 -2.36 -1.41
C LEU A 76 6.92 -1.68 -2.72
N ALA A 77 7.26 -0.39 -2.68
CA ALA A 77 7.70 0.37 -3.85
C ALA A 77 8.98 -0.22 -4.45
N LEU A 78 9.95 -0.58 -3.60
CA LEU A 78 11.17 -1.23 -4.03
C LEU A 78 10.89 -2.61 -4.65
N THR A 79 10.02 -3.40 -4.01
CA THR A 79 9.60 -4.71 -4.53
C THR A 79 8.93 -4.57 -5.90
N GLN A 80 8.04 -3.59 -6.08
CA GLN A 80 7.41 -3.30 -7.36
C GLN A 80 8.46 -2.96 -8.43
N SER A 81 9.46 -2.14 -8.11
CA SER A 81 10.52 -1.79 -9.05
C SER A 81 11.35 -3.00 -9.50
N PHE A 82 11.66 -3.91 -8.58
CA PHE A 82 12.37 -5.16 -8.89
C PHE A 82 11.52 -6.08 -9.77
N LEU A 83 10.23 -6.25 -9.45
CA LEU A 83 9.32 -7.06 -10.26
C LEU A 83 9.16 -6.50 -11.68
N GLN A 84 9.05 -5.17 -11.80
CA GLN A 84 8.96 -4.51 -13.09
C GLN A 84 10.24 -4.73 -13.92
N THR A 85 11.40 -4.52 -13.29
CA THR A 85 12.71 -4.76 -13.94
C THR A 85 12.87 -6.22 -14.36
N ALA A 86 12.48 -7.17 -13.50
CA ALA A 86 12.51 -8.59 -13.80
C ALA A 86 11.58 -8.96 -14.96
N LYS A 87 10.38 -8.37 -15.02
CA LYS A 87 9.45 -8.54 -16.15
C LYS A 87 10.07 -8.04 -17.46
N GLU A 88 10.64 -6.86 -17.46
CA GLU A 88 11.27 -6.27 -18.65
C GLU A 88 12.47 -7.10 -19.13
N GLN A 89 13.32 -7.55 -18.22
CA GLN A 89 14.44 -8.44 -18.53
C GLN A 89 13.96 -9.78 -19.08
N PHE A 90 12.90 -10.36 -18.51
CA PHE A 90 12.29 -11.58 -18.99
C PHE A 90 11.77 -11.39 -20.43
N SER A 91 11.00 -10.33 -20.69
CA SER A 91 10.50 -10.03 -22.03
C SER A 91 11.64 -9.83 -23.03
N ALA A 92 12.67 -9.05 -22.70
CA ALA A 92 13.78 -8.79 -23.60
C ALA A 92 14.62 -10.05 -23.92
N ARG A 93 14.79 -10.95 -22.94
CA ARG A 93 15.60 -12.16 -23.11
C ARG A 93 14.86 -13.28 -23.84
N TYR A 94 13.57 -13.47 -23.58
CA TYR A 94 12.84 -14.66 -24.01
C TYR A 94 11.87 -14.43 -25.18
N LEU A 95 11.38 -13.20 -25.44
CA LEU A 95 10.42 -12.99 -26.53
C LEU A 95 10.97 -13.39 -27.90
N GLY A 96 12.19 -12.97 -28.23
CA GLY A 96 12.82 -13.33 -29.51
C GLY A 96 12.99 -14.85 -29.69
N PRO A 97 13.61 -15.57 -28.71
CA PRO A 97 13.69 -17.02 -28.76
C PRO A 97 12.32 -17.72 -28.85
N ILE A 98 11.32 -17.26 -28.09
CA ILE A 98 9.97 -17.83 -28.10
C ILE A 98 9.29 -17.59 -29.46
N GLU A 99 9.38 -16.39 -30.02
CA GLU A 99 8.81 -16.05 -31.33
C GLU A 99 9.42 -16.92 -32.44
N ASN A 100 10.74 -17.07 -32.45
CA ASN A 100 11.45 -17.94 -33.40
C ASN A 100 11.09 -19.43 -33.21
N GLY A 101 11.04 -19.90 -31.96
CA GLY A 101 10.64 -21.28 -31.64
C GLY A 101 9.19 -21.55 -32.04
N PHE A 102 8.31 -20.58 -31.82
CA PHE A 102 6.90 -20.68 -32.18
C PHE A 102 6.74 -20.82 -33.69
N GLY A 103 7.39 -19.96 -34.48
CA GLY A 103 7.37 -20.04 -35.94
C GLY A 103 7.86 -21.41 -36.45
N LYS A 104 8.95 -21.92 -35.88
CA LYS A 104 9.49 -23.25 -36.18
C LYS A 104 8.48 -24.38 -35.91
N TYR A 105 7.83 -24.38 -34.74
CA TYR A 105 6.87 -25.43 -34.38
C TYR A 105 5.55 -25.31 -35.16
N TYR A 106 5.11 -24.09 -35.44
CA TYR A 106 3.93 -23.83 -36.26
C TYR A 106 4.12 -24.33 -37.70
N GLU A 107 5.27 -24.01 -38.31
CA GLU A 107 5.64 -24.50 -39.63
C GLU A 107 5.70 -26.03 -39.68
N LEU A 108 6.32 -26.64 -38.67
CA LEU A 108 6.44 -28.10 -38.58
C LEU A 108 5.07 -28.80 -38.52
N LEU A 109 4.10 -28.25 -37.78
CA LEU A 109 2.79 -28.88 -37.58
C LEU A 109 1.78 -28.55 -38.68
N THR A 110 1.92 -27.40 -39.36
CA THR A 110 0.94 -26.97 -40.37
C THR A 110 1.44 -27.09 -41.80
N GLY A 111 2.76 -27.19 -42.00
CA GLY A 111 3.40 -27.09 -43.31
C GLY A 111 3.24 -25.71 -43.96
N ASP A 112 2.79 -24.70 -43.21
CA ASP A 112 2.49 -23.37 -43.70
C ASP A 112 3.48 -22.34 -43.15
N HIS A 113 4.09 -21.57 -44.05
CA HIS A 113 5.01 -20.47 -43.75
C HIS A 113 4.30 -19.10 -43.72
N SER A 114 2.98 -19.05 -43.96
CA SER A 114 2.26 -17.81 -44.29
C SER A 114 1.90 -16.90 -43.11
N GLY A 115 2.13 -17.34 -41.87
CA GLY A 115 1.72 -16.56 -40.71
C GLY A 115 2.78 -15.56 -40.25
N ASP A 116 2.51 -14.27 -40.44
CA ASP A 116 3.17 -13.19 -39.68
C ASP A 116 2.68 -13.27 -38.20
N TRP A 117 3.19 -14.26 -37.47
CA TRP A 117 2.92 -14.45 -36.05
C TRP A 117 3.83 -13.57 -35.21
N MET A 118 3.28 -12.98 -34.15
CA MET A 118 4.06 -12.20 -33.19
C MET A 118 3.66 -12.59 -31.78
N VAL A 119 4.64 -12.61 -30.87
CA VAL A 119 4.42 -12.83 -29.44
C VAL A 119 4.54 -11.49 -28.73
N ASP A 120 3.49 -11.08 -28.02
CA ASP A 120 3.51 -9.83 -27.27
C ASP A 120 4.27 -9.95 -25.93
N ALA A 121 4.46 -8.84 -25.23
CA ALA A 121 5.17 -8.81 -23.94
C ALA A 121 4.50 -9.63 -22.82
N ASN A 122 3.25 -10.07 -23.00
CA ASN A 122 2.51 -10.93 -22.10
C ASN A 122 2.50 -12.39 -22.56
N ILE A 123 3.34 -12.75 -23.54
CA ILE A 123 3.44 -14.11 -24.11
C ILE A 123 2.13 -14.53 -24.80
N ALA A 124 1.32 -13.55 -25.26
CA ALA A 124 0.15 -13.83 -26.07
C ALA A 124 0.52 -13.83 -27.56
N VAL A 125 0.08 -14.87 -28.26
CA VAL A 125 0.23 -14.98 -29.71
C VAL A 125 -0.81 -14.12 -30.41
N GLN A 126 -0.37 -13.30 -31.35
CA GLN A 126 -1.21 -12.50 -32.23
C GLN A 126 -0.85 -12.80 -33.68
N MET A 127 -1.86 -12.75 -34.55
CA MET A 127 -1.69 -12.93 -35.98
C MET A 127 -1.75 -11.56 -36.66
N LYS A 128 -0.76 -11.23 -37.49
CA LYS A 128 -0.80 -10.01 -38.28
C LYS A 128 -1.52 -10.28 -39.61
N GLU A 129 -2.67 -9.65 -39.79
CA GLU A 129 -3.48 -9.76 -41.00
C GLU A 129 -3.68 -8.37 -41.61
N GLN A 130 -3.25 -8.16 -42.85
CA GLN A 130 -3.34 -6.87 -43.56
C GLN A 130 -2.75 -5.66 -42.80
N GLY A 131 -1.76 -5.89 -41.94
CA GLY A 131 -1.11 -4.84 -41.15
C GLY A 131 -1.77 -4.56 -39.80
N GLU A 132 -2.88 -5.22 -39.46
CA GLU A 132 -3.50 -5.18 -38.13
C GLU A 132 -3.18 -6.46 -37.33
N MET A 133 -2.98 -6.31 -36.02
CA MET A 133 -2.80 -7.43 -35.11
C MET A 133 -4.16 -7.95 -34.67
N ARG A 134 -4.46 -9.22 -34.96
CA ARG A 134 -5.70 -9.90 -34.56
C ARG A 134 -5.44 -10.88 -33.42
N GLU A 135 -6.35 -10.86 -32.45
CA GLU A 135 -6.34 -11.81 -31.35
C GLU A 135 -6.74 -13.21 -31.83
N THR A 136 -6.08 -14.23 -31.29
CA THR A 136 -6.28 -15.65 -31.62
C THR A 136 -7.57 -16.24 -31.05
N LYS A 137 -8.30 -15.50 -30.19
CA LYS A 137 -9.57 -15.93 -29.57
C LYS A 137 -10.70 -16.19 -30.57
N TRP A 138 -10.59 -15.64 -31.78
CA TRP A 138 -11.60 -15.80 -32.83
C TRP A 138 -11.36 -17.03 -33.72
N LEU A 139 -10.29 -17.78 -33.46
CA LEU A 139 -9.93 -18.99 -34.21
C LEU A 139 -10.68 -20.21 -33.67
N SER A 140 -10.75 -21.29 -34.45
CA SER A 140 -11.39 -22.54 -34.02
C SER A 140 -10.68 -23.15 -32.81
N ALA A 141 -11.41 -23.93 -32.00
CA ALA A 141 -10.86 -24.54 -30.79
C ALA A 141 -9.61 -25.40 -31.07
N GLY A 142 -9.65 -26.23 -32.11
CA GLY A 142 -8.48 -27.03 -32.52
C GLY A 142 -7.28 -26.18 -32.95
N TYR A 143 -7.51 -25.01 -33.54
CA TYR A 143 -6.43 -24.10 -33.91
C TYR A 143 -5.86 -23.38 -32.69
N GLN A 144 -6.69 -22.99 -31.72
CA GLN A 144 -6.22 -22.44 -30.45
C GLN A 144 -5.36 -23.44 -29.68
N ASP A 145 -5.74 -24.72 -29.66
CA ASP A 145 -4.95 -25.78 -29.04
C ASP A 145 -3.61 -25.98 -29.75
N LEU A 146 -3.60 -25.99 -31.08
CA LEU A 146 -2.39 -26.07 -31.88
C LEU A 146 -1.41 -24.93 -31.56
N LEU A 147 -1.89 -23.67 -31.56
CA LEU A 147 -1.07 -22.51 -31.18
C LEU A 147 -0.55 -22.65 -29.74
N GLY A 148 -1.40 -23.14 -28.83
CA GLY A 148 -1.02 -23.40 -27.45
C GLY A 148 0.07 -24.46 -27.31
N ILE A 149 0.08 -25.51 -28.13
CA ILE A 149 1.13 -26.52 -28.15
C ILE A 149 2.43 -25.91 -28.68
N CYS A 150 2.39 -25.22 -29.82
CA CYS A 150 3.55 -24.54 -30.40
C CYS A 150 4.21 -23.59 -29.39
N MET A 151 3.40 -22.80 -28.66
CA MET A 151 3.90 -21.89 -27.64
C MET A 151 4.57 -22.61 -26.47
N ARG A 152 3.98 -23.70 -25.98
CA ARG A 152 4.57 -24.47 -24.87
C ARG A 152 5.90 -25.09 -25.28
N LEU A 153 5.99 -25.63 -26.49
CA LEU A 153 7.25 -26.17 -27.02
C LEU A 153 8.31 -25.08 -27.20
N ALA A 154 7.93 -23.93 -27.78
CA ALA A 154 8.83 -22.79 -27.93
C ALA A 154 9.33 -22.24 -26.60
N LEU A 155 8.47 -22.23 -25.58
CA LEU A 155 8.81 -21.79 -24.23
C LEU A 155 9.77 -22.76 -23.54
N VAL A 156 9.57 -24.07 -23.70
CA VAL A 156 10.50 -25.10 -23.20
C VAL A 156 11.88 -24.94 -23.83
N ASP A 157 11.95 -24.79 -25.15
CA ASP A 157 13.22 -24.56 -25.87
C ASP A 157 13.92 -23.28 -25.42
N ALA A 158 13.14 -22.20 -25.20
CA ALA A 158 13.69 -20.91 -24.77
C ALA A 158 14.18 -20.93 -23.30
N MET A 159 13.52 -21.68 -22.42
CA MET A 159 13.88 -21.79 -21.00
C MET A 159 15.00 -22.79 -20.74
N TYR A 160 15.07 -23.87 -21.52
CA TYR A 160 16.01 -24.97 -21.34
C TYR A 160 16.88 -25.14 -22.60
N PRO A 161 17.80 -24.21 -22.90
CA PRO A 161 18.61 -24.28 -24.11
C PRO A 161 19.58 -25.47 -24.13
N ASP A 162 20.06 -25.88 -22.95
CA ASP A 162 21.07 -26.95 -22.80
C ASP A 162 20.46 -28.29 -22.36
N GLU A 163 19.18 -28.31 -21.98
CA GLU A 163 18.50 -29.47 -21.44
C GLU A 163 17.31 -29.87 -22.34
N LYS A 164 17.00 -31.16 -22.36
CA LYS A 164 15.79 -31.67 -23.03
C LYS A 164 14.87 -32.27 -21.99
N PRO A 165 14.06 -31.44 -21.30
CA PRO A 165 13.11 -31.95 -20.32
C PRO A 165 12.08 -32.85 -21.01
N PHE A 166 11.66 -33.90 -20.33
CA PHE A 166 10.54 -34.70 -20.81
C PHE A 166 9.23 -33.91 -20.61
N LEU A 167 8.34 -34.00 -21.59
CA LEU A 167 7.04 -33.34 -21.56
C LEU A 167 5.94 -34.36 -21.31
N VAL A 168 5.03 -34.03 -20.39
CA VAL A 168 3.80 -34.79 -20.17
C VAL A 168 2.66 -33.94 -20.70
N LEU A 169 1.95 -34.47 -21.69
CA LEU A 169 0.79 -33.85 -22.30
C LEU A 169 -0.41 -34.73 -22.00
N ASP A 170 -1.40 -34.18 -21.29
CA ASP A 170 -2.66 -34.86 -21.00
C ASP A 170 -3.66 -34.50 -22.09
N ASP A 171 -3.98 -35.47 -22.95
CA ASP A 171 -4.94 -35.34 -24.05
C ASP A 171 -4.79 -34.07 -24.92
N PRO A 172 -3.59 -33.76 -25.46
CA PRO A 172 -3.31 -32.49 -26.15
C PRO A 172 -4.07 -32.30 -27.48
N PHE A 173 -4.68 -33.34 -28.03
CA PHE A 173 -5.21 -33.35 -29.39
C PHE A 173 -6.72 -33.57 -29.48
N VAL A 174 -7.45 -33.50 -28.36
CA VAL A 174 -8.90 -33.79 -28.31
C VAL A 174 -9.73 -32.95 -29.28
N ASN A 175 -9.30 -31.71 -29.55
CA ASN A 175 -10.03 -30.80 -30.45
C ASN A 175 -9.45 -30.73 -31.87
N LEU A 176 -8.50 -31.60 -32.23
CA LEU A 176 -7.94 -31.67 -33.58
C LEU A 176 -8.67 -32.74 -34.42
N ASP A 177 -9.06 -32.40 -35.64
CA ASP A 177 -9.64 -33.34 -36.60
C ASP A 177 -8.63 -34.41 -37.04
N GLU A 178 -9.09 -35.63 -37.33
CA GLU A 178 -8.23 -36.78 -37.70
C GLU A 178 -7.25 -36.47 -38.85
N GLU A 179 -7.61 -35.64 -39.83
CA GLU A 179 -6.71 -35.24 -40.94
C GLU A 179 -5.47 -34.47 -40.47
N LYS A 180 -5.52 -33.81 -39.31
CA LYS A 180 -4.38 -33.06 -38.72
C LYS A 180 -3.45 -33.96 -37.89
N VAL A 181 -3.94 -35.11 -37.44
CA VAL A 181 -3.19 -36.08 -36.61
C VAL A 181 -2.41 -37.08 -37.48
N VAL A 182 -2.79 -37.24 -38.75
CA VAL A 182 -2.27 -38.29 -39.66
C VAL A 182 -0.90 -37.98 -40.28
N TYR A 183 -0.31 -36.80 -40.08
CA TYR A 183 1.06 -36.52 -40.54
C TYR A 183 2.17 -37.22 -39.73
N ASP A 184 1.84 -38.00 -38.70
CA ASP A 184 2.80 -38.75 -37.87
C ASP A 184 3.06 -40.20 -38.35
N GLN A 185 2.71 -40.55 -39.59
CA GLN A 185 3.12 -41.82 -40.21
C GLN A 185 4.05 -41.59 -41.39
N GLY A 186 5.29 -41.18 -41.12
CA GLY A 186 6.25 -41.02 -42.21
C GLY A 186 7.64 -40.49 -41.88
N ILE A 187 8.28 -40.88 -40.75
CA ILE A 187 9.74 -41.04 -40.64
C ILE A 187 10.03 -42.26 -39.77
#